data_AF-A0A9X3R6X4-F1
#
_entry.id   AF-A0A9X3R6X4-F1
#
_cell.length_a   1.000
_cell.length_b   1.000
_cell.length_c   1.000
_cell.angle_alpha   90.00
_cell.angle_beta   90.00
_cell.angle_gamma   90.00
#
_symmetry.space_group_name_H-M   'P 1'
#
loop_
_entity.id
_entity.type
_entity.pdbx_description
1 polymer ?
#
loop_
_entity_poly.entity_id
_entity_poly.type
_entity_poly.pdbx_seq_one_letter_code
_entity_poly.pdbx_strand_id
1 'polypeptide(L)'
;MTTPIALVTGGSRGIGRAIVARLLQDGFEVVNFSRRPPDAALPGETFQSVDLGDAAATAAAAPPRGGGGAGGGPGEQPRGVAGGGRGGGGQGGKGGQGGGG
;
A
#
# COMPACT_ATOMS: atom_id res chain seq x y z
N MET A 1 8.41 22.47 15.42
CA MET A 1 7.04 22.36 14.89
C MET A 1 6.97 21.02 14.16
N THR A 2 6.06 20.13 14.53
CA THR A 2 5.80 18.87 13.82
C THR A 2 4.89 19.12 12.63
N THR A 3 5.24 18.61 11.45
CA THR A 3 4.37 18.66 10.27
C THR A 3 3.14 17.77 10.51
N PRO A 4 1.91 18.28 10.30
CA PRO A 4 0.71 17.47 10.46
C PRO A 4 0.62 16.42 9.34
N ILE A 5 0.20 15.20 9.70
CA ILE A 5 -0.02 14.10 8.76
C ILE A 5 -1.52 13.95 8.51
N ALA A 6 -1.92 13.87 7.25
CA ALA A 6 -3.29 13.59 6.84
C ALA A 6 -3.38 12.23 6.15
N LEU A 7 -4.29 11.36 6.63
CA LEU A 7 -4.66 10.12 5.96
C LEU A 7 -5.84 10.39 5.03
N VAL A 8 -5.66 10.12 3.73
CA VAL A 8 -6.71 10.25 2.71
C VAL A 8 -7.01 8.87 2.13
N THR A 9 -8.26 8.44 2.23
CA THR A 9 -8.72 7.23 1.54
C THR A 9 -9.24 7.57 0.15
N GLY A 10 -9.01 6.70 -0.83
CA GLY A 10 -9.40 6.96 -2.22
C GLY A 10 -8.61 8.09 -2.89
N GLY A 11 -7.43 8.46 -2.38
CA GLY A 11 -6.60 9.56 -2.86
C GLY A 11 -6.03 9.40 -4.27
N SER A 12 -6.20 8.24 -4.91
CA SER A 12 -5.57 7.95 -6.20
C SER A 12 -6.24 8.57 -7.43
N ARG A 13 -7.49 9.05 -7.32
CA ARG A 13 -8.22 9.65 -8.47
C ARG A 13 -9.35 10.58 -8.04
N GLY A 14 -9.89 11.33 -9.00
CA GLY A 14 -11.08 12.17 -8.83
C GLY A 14 -10.95 13.15 -7.66
N ILE A 15 -11.99 13.22 -6.83
CA ILE A 15 -12.05 14.14 -5.68
C ILE A 15 -10.94 13.83 -4.66
N GLY A 16 -10.73 12.55 -4.33
CA GLY A 16 -9.68 12.16 -3.39
C GLY A 16 -8.31 12.65 -3.83
N ARG A 17 -8.02 12.59 -5.14
CA ARG A 17 -6.75 13.09 -5.67
C ARG A 17 -6.61 14.61 -5.57
N ALA A 18 -7.68 15.35 -5.83
CA ALA A 18 -7.68 16.80 -5.63
C ALA A 18 -7.44 17.17 -4.15
N ILE A 19 -8.00 16.39 -3.22
CA ILE A 19 -7.79 16.57 -1.78
C ILE A 19 -6.32 16.32 -1.39
N VAL A 20 -5.71 15.22 -1.87
CA VAL A 20 -4.26 14.96 -1.64
C VAL A 20 -3.43 16.15 -2.11
N ALA A 21 -3.65 16.62 -3.34
CA ALA A 21 -2.90 17.74 -3.88
C ALA A 21 -3.07 19.02 -3.04
N ARG A 22 -4.29 19.28 -2.55
CA ARG A 22 -4.57 20.46 -1.72
C ARG A 22 -3.89 20.39 -0.36
N LEU A 23 -3.98 19.24 0.32
CA LEU A 23 -3.36 19.05 1.65
C LEU A 23 -1.83 19.21 1.59
N LEU A 24 -1.20 18.70 0.53
CA LEU A 24 0.24 18.89 0.31
C LEU A 24 0.59 20.37 0.12
N GLN A 25 -0.23 21.13 -0.62
CA GLN A 25 -0.04 22.58 -0.77
C GLN A 25 -0.21 23.34 0.55
N ASP A 26 -1.10 22.85 1.42
CA ASP A 26 -1.33 23.42 2.75
C ASP A 26 -0.25 23.00 3.78
N GLY A 27 0.78 22.24 3.34
CA GLY A 27 1.95 21.89 4.15
C GLY A 27 1.79 20.62 4.98
N PHE A 28 0.83 19.76 4.64
CA PHE A 28 0.69 18.44 5.27
C PHE A 28 1.62 17.42 4.59
N GLU A 29 2.00 16.39 5.35
CA GLU A 29 2.38 15.11 4.76
C GLU A 29 1.11 14.28 4.55
N VAL A 30 0.99 13.63 3.39
CA VAL A 30 -0.24 12.89 3.06
C VAL A 30 0.05 11.40 2.91
N VAL A 31 -0.73 10.58 3.62
CA VAL A 31 -0.77 9.13 3.42
C VAL A 31 -2.03 8.80 2.61
N ASN A 32 -1.90 8.21 1.44
CA ASN A 32 -2.99 7.83 0.55
C ASN A 32 -3.27 6.32 0.64
N PHE A 33 -4.42 5.95 1.17
CA PHE A 33 -4.93 4.57 1.14
C PHE A 33 -5.88 4.37 -0.01
N SER A 34 -5.50 3.56 -0.98
CA SER A 34 -6.37 3.19 -2.09
C SER A 34 -6.02 1.81 -2.61
N ARG A 35 -6.99 1.07 -3.17
CA ARG A 35 -6.73 -0.24 -3.77
C ARG A 35 -5.82 -0.20 -5.00
N ARG A 36 -5.69 0.97 -5.64
CA ARG A 36 -4.88 1.18 -6.85
C ARG A 36 -4.05 2.44 -6.68
N PRO A 37 -2.80 2.47 -7.19
CA PRO A 37 -1.95 3.65 -7.11
C PRO A 37 -2.55 4.83 -7.91
N PRO A 38 -2.19 6.08 -7.58
CA PRO A 38 -2.44 7.21 -8.47
C PRO A 38 -1.66 7.06 -9.78
N ASP A 39 -2.12 7.73 -10.84
CA ASP A 39 -1.41 7.73 -12.12
C ASP A 39 -0.03 8.41 -12.02
N ALA A 40 0.14 9.35 -11.09
CA ALA A 40 1.42 9.95 -10.74
C ALA A 40 1.46 10.28 -9.25
N ALA A 41 2.47 9.86 -8.50
CA ALA A 41 2.61 10.25 -7.08
C ALA A 41 3.03 11.73 -6.96
N LEU A 42 2.58 12.42 -5.91
CA LEU A 42 3.02 13.79 -5.61
C LEU A 42 4.17 13.80 -4.59
N PRO A 43 5.06 14.80 -4.63
CA PRO A 43 6.03 15.02 -3.56
C PRO A 43 5.31 15.22 -2.21
N GLY A 44 5.73 14.49 -1.17
CA GLY A 44 5.09 14.51 0.15
C GLY A 44 3.88 13.57 0.29
N GLU A 45 3.48 12.87 -0.78
CA GLU A 45 2.50 11.78 -0.74
C GLU A 45 3.18 10.43 -0.49
N THR A 46 2.67 9.65 0.46
CA THR A 46 2.99 8.24 0.62
C THR A 46 1.77 7.41 0.25
N PHE A 47 1.88 6.57 -0.79
CA PHE A 47 0.80 5.67 -1.19
C PHE A 47 0.94 4.30 -0.51
N GLN A 48 -0.17 3.77 0.00
CA GLN A 48 -0.28 2.38 0.42
C GLN A 48 -1.53 1.73 -0.18
N SER A 49 -1.33 0.52 -0.71
CA SER A 49 -2.42 -0.29 -1.22
C SER A 49 -3.16 -0.97 -0.07
N VAL A 50 -4.32 -0.44 0.30
CA VAL A 50 -5.14 -0.93 1.41
C VAL A 50 -6.57 -1.20 0.92
N ASP A 51 -7.08 -2.39 1.24
CA ASP A 51 -8.51 -2.68 1.14
C ASP A 51 -9.18 -2.39 2.49
N LEU A 52 -10.07 -1.40 2.50
CA LEU A 52 -10.78 -0.98 3.70
C LEU A 52 -11.84 -2.01 4.14
N GLY A 53 -12.15 -3.01 3.31
CA GLY A 53 -12.95 -4.17 3.72
C GLY A 53 -12.22 -5.10 4.69
N ASP A 54 -10.89 -5.02 4.77
CA ASP A 54 -10.06 -5.76 5.72
C ASP A 54 -9.64 -4.84 6.87
N ALA A 55 -10.31 -5.00 8.01
CA ALA A 55 -10.06 -4.22 9.20
C ALA A 55 -8.65 -4.44 9.78
N ALA A 56 -8.12 -5.67 9.69
CA ALA A 56 -6.80 -5.99 10.20
C ALA A 56 -5.70 -5.36 9.34
N ALA A 57 -5.83 -5.46 8.01
CA ALA A 57 -4.92 -4.81 7.09
C ALA A 57 -4.97 -3.28 7.22
N THR A 58 -6.15 -2.70 7.39
CA THR A 58 -6.33 -1.26 7.59
C THR A 58 -5.66 -0.77 8.87
N ALA A 59 -5.83 -1.50 9.98
CA ALA A 59 -5.21 -1.16 11.25
C ALA A 59 -3.68 -1.26 11.21
N ALA A 60 -3.14 -2.28 10.53
CA ALA A 60 -1.70 -2.47 10.39
C ALA A 60 -1.03 -1.40 9.51
N ALA A 61 -1.76 -0.87 8.53
CA ALA A 61 -1.25 0.16 7.64
C ALA A 61 -1.34 1.58 8.24
N ALA A 62 -2.21 1.80 9.22
CA ALA A 62 -2.51 3.13 9.76
C ALA A 62 -1.22 3.87 10.19
N PRO A 63 -1.01 5.12 9.74
CA PRO A 63 0.17 5.87 10.12
C PRO A 63 0.21 6.07 11.64
N PRO A 64 1.41 6.20 12.24
CA PRO A 64 1.53 6.47 13.65
C PRO A 64 0.72 7.71 14.01
N ARG A 65 -0.07 7.62 15.09
CA ARG A 65 -0.79 8.78 15.61
C ARG A 65 0.25 9.83 15.99
N GLY A 66 0.26 10.96 15.29
CA GLY A 66 1.11 12.10 15.63
C GLY A 66 0.89 12.45 17.11
N GLY A 67 1.99 12.67 17.85
CA GLY A 67 2.01 12.77 19.31
C GLY A 67 1.00 13.80 19.85
N GLY A 68 -0.17 13.30 20.25
CA GLY A 68 -1.27 14.01 20.89
C GLY A 68 -2.12 12.96 21.62
N GLY A 69 -2.25 13.10 22.94
CA GLY A 69 -2.56 12.01 23.87
C GLY A 69 -3.92 11.30 23.72
N ALA A 70 -3.87 10.03 24.14
CA ALA A 70 -4.92 9.18 24.72
C ALA A 70 -5.89 8.41 23.78
N GLY A 71 -5.81 7.08 23.86
CA GLY A 71 -6.95 6.17 23.70
C GLY A 71 -6.84 5.14 22.57
N GLY A 72 -6.30 3.96 22.86
CA GLY A 72 -6.46 2.77 22.02
C GLY A 72 -5.31 1.80 22.23
N GLY A 73 -5.55 0.78 23.06
CA GLY A 73 -4.57 -0.24 23.41
C GLY A 73 -4.10 -1.08 22.20
N PRO A 74 -3.01 -1.84 22.36
CA PRO A 74 -2.43 -2.61 21.26
C PRO A 74 -3.38 -3.76 20.88
N GLY A 75 -3.99 -3.66 19.71
CA GLY A 75 -4.61 -4.79 19.04
C GLY A 75 -3.53 -5.79 18.64
N GLU A 76 -3.76 -7.05 19.01
CA GLU A 76 -2.92 -8.20 18.74
C GLU A 76 -2.59 -8.34 17.24
N GLN A 77 -1.31 -8.52 16.92
CA GLN A 77 -0.82 -8.69 15.55
C GLN A 77 -1.19 -10.10 15.05
N PRO A 78 -2.00 -10.27 13.99
CA PRO A 78 -2.19 -11.60 13.42
C PRO A 78 -0.91 -12.04 12.69
N ARG A 79 -0.44 -13.24 13.06
CA ARG A 79 0.71 -13.92 12.45
C ARG A 79 0.47 -14.13 10.96
N GLY A 80 1.51 -13.89 10.17
CA GLY A 80 1.45 -13.78 8.70
C GLY A 80 0.77 -14.95 8.00
N VAL A 81 -0.07 -14.60 7.01
CA VAL A 81 -0.60 -15.54 6.04
C VAL A 81 0.46 -15.79 4.97
N ALA A 82 1.08 -16.98 5.01
CA ALA A 82 1.88 -17.50 3.92
C ALA A 82 0.95 -17.83 2.74
N GLY A 83 0.83 -16.89 1.79
CA GLY A 83 0.12 -17.10 0.53
C GLY A 83 0.88 -18.07 -0.37
N GLY A 84 0.31 -19.27 -0.55
CA GLY A 84 0.82 -20.29 -1.46
C GLY A 84 0.64 -19.90 -2.93
N GLY A 85 1.73 -19.92 -3.68
CA GLY A 85 1.73 -19.87 -5.14
C GLY A 85 1.98 -21.27 -5.72
N ARG A 86 0.93 -21.93 -6.21
CA ARG A 86 1.08 -23.10 -7.10
C ARG A 86 1.37 -22.59 -8.51
N GLY A 87 2.64 -22.59 -8.91
CA GLY A 87 3.06 -22.36 -10.30
C GLY A 87 3.21 -23.69 -11.02
N GLY A 88 2.26 -24.02 -11.89
CA GLY A 88 2.29 -25.23 -12.72
C GLY A 88 3.03 -25.03 -14.05
N GLY A 89 3.46 -26.16 -14.62
CA GLY A 89 3.40 -26.43 -16.06
C GLY A 89 4.51 -25.86 -16.96
N GLY A 90 5.53 -26.68 -17.22
CA GLY A 90 6.44 -26.49 -18.34
C GLY A 90 6.94 -27.84 -18.86
N GLN A 91 6.18 -28.48 -19.75
CA GLN A 91 6.64 -29.62 -20.55
C GLN A 91 7.19 -29.11 -21.89
N GLY A 92 8.39 -29.56 -22.27
CA GLY A 92 8.97 -29.39 -23.61
C GLY A 92 10.51 -29.39 -23.53
N GLY A 93 11.27 -30.21 -24.24
CA GLY A 93 10.97 -31.23 -25.23
C GLY A 93 12.20 -32.14 -25.37
N LYS A 94 11.97 -33.38 -25.83
CA LYS A 94 13.01 -34.34 -26.22
C LYS A 94 13.52 -33.99 -27.63
N GLY A 95 14.80 -34.27 -27.89
CA GLY A 95 15.25 -34.72 -29.22
C GLY A 95 16.36 -33.88 -29.86
N GLY A 96 17.52 -34.50 -30.04
CA GLY A 96 18.63 -33.97 -30.86
C GLY A 96 19.89 -34.81 -30.71
N GLN A 97 19.94 -35.95 -31.39
CA GLN A 97 21.14 -36.79 -31.55
C GLN A 97 22.00 -36.29 -32.72
N GLY A 98 23.31 -36.54 -32.64
CA GLY A 98 24.29 -36.52 -33.73
C GLY A 98 25.08 -35.22 -33.84
N GLY A 99 26.41 -35.18 -34.00
CA GLY A 99 27.43 -36.20 -34.19
C GLY A 99 28.72 -35.51 -34.68
N GLY A 100 29.86 -36.20 -34.57
CA GLY A 100 31.08 -35.90 -35.35
C GLY A 100 32.16 -35.11 -34.62
N GLY A 101 33.32 -35.75 -34.45
CA GLY A 101 34.57 -35.19 -33.95
C GLY A 101 35.44 -36.27 -33.33
#